data_AF-A0A963Q5G5-F1
#
_entry.id   AF-A0A963Q5G5-F1
#
_cell.length_a   1.000
_cell.length_b   1.000
_cell.length_c   1.000
_cell.angle_alpha   90.00
_cell.angle_beta   90.00
_cell.angle_gamma   90.00
#
_symmetry.space_group_name_H-M   'P 1'
#
loop_
_entity.id
_entity.type
_entity.pdbx_description
1 polymer ?
#
loop_
_entity_poly.entity_id
_entity_poly.type
_entity_poly.pdbx_seq_one_letter_code
_entity_poly.pdbx_strand_id
1 'polypeptide(L)' 'VNTGLISTAEAPFGGVKQSGLGREGSKYGLDEFMEIKYICLGGLDT' A
#
# COMPACT_ATOMS: atom_id res chain seq x y z
N VAL A 1 14.59 -15.88 -0.73
CA VAL A 1 15.08 -16.79 0.34
C VAL A 1 16.44 -17.33 -0.10
N ASN A 2 17.39 -17.53 0.81
CA ASN A 2 18.78 -17.90 0.50
C ASN A 2 19.56 -16.83 -0.31
N THR A 3 19.21 -15.56 -0.11
CA THR A 3 19.94 -14.37 -0.60
C THR A 3 19.89 -13.29 0.48
N GLY A 4 20.97 -12.52 0.62
CA GLY A 4 21.03 -11.35 1.51
C GLY A 4 20.63 -10.04 0.85
N LEU A 5 20.55 -10.00 -0.49
CA LEU A 5 20.08 -8.85 -1.26
C LEU A 5 18.58 -9.02 -1.51
N ILE A 6 17.78 -8.18 -0.85
CA ILE A 6 16.31 -8.25 -0.91
C ILE A 6 15.68 -6.96 -1.46
N SER A 7 16.42 -5.86 -1.49
CA SER A 7 15.92 -4.54 -1.87
C SER A 7 15.47 -4.50 -3.33
N THR A 8 14.18 -4.27 -3.53
CA THR A 8 13.53 -4.14 -4.85
C THR A 8 12.34 -3.19 -4.73
N ALA A 9 12.03 -2.46 -5.80
CA ALA A 9 10.94 -1.48 -5.77
C ALA A 9 9.55 -2.13 -5.83
N GLU A 10 9.43 -3.31 -6.43
CA GLU A 10 8.15 -4.03 -6.54
C GLU A 10 7.72 -4.77 -5.27
N ALA A 11 8.62 -4.95 -4.30
CA ALA A 11 8.32 -5.66 -3.05
C ALA A 11 7.90 -4.68 -1.94
N PRO A 12 6.94 -5.06 -1.07
CA PRO A 12 6.55 -4.23 0.07
C PRO A 12 7.59 -4.32 1.19
N PHE A 13 8.13 -3.18 1.60
CA PHE A 13 9.08 -3.06 2.71
C PHE A 13 8.46 -2.34 3.91
N GLY A 14 8.72 -2.83 5.12
CA GLY A 14 8.29 -2.18 6.36
C GLY A 14 8.37 -3.09 7.58
N GLY A 15 8.32 -2.47 8.76
CA GLY A 15 8.45 -3.16 10.04
C GLY A 15 7.17 -3.78 10.58
N VAL A 16 7.26 -4.43 11.74
CA VAL A 16 6.09 -4.84 12.52
C VAL A 16 6.30 -4.43 13.97
N LYS A 17 5.22 -4.18 14.71
CA LYS A 17 5.25 -3.77 16.14
C LYS A 17 6.05 -2.47 16.32
N GLN A 18 7.06 -2.47 17.20
CA GLN A 18 7.89 -1.30 17.48
C GLN A 18 8.84 -0.93 16.34
N SER A 19 9.05 -1.82 15.36
CA SER A 19 9.86 -1.51 14.18
C SER A 19 9.11 -0.66 13.14
N GLY A 20 7.80 -0.42 13.34
CA GLY A 20 6.99 0.42 12.48
C GLY A 20 5.64 -0.19 12.10
N LEU A 21 4.79 0.64 11.53
CA LEU A 21 3.52 0.33 10.88
C LEU A 21 3.59 0.87 9.45
N GLY A 22 2.77 0.33 8.54
CA GLY A 22 2.82 0.75 7.14
C GLY A 22 3.76 -0.05 6.25
N ARG A 23 3.76 0.25 4.96
CA ARG A 23 4.60 -0.40 3.95
C ARG A 23 4.92 0.58 2.83
N GLU A 24 6.18 0.58 2.41
CA GLU A 24 6.67 1.33 1.25
C GLU A 24 6.97 0.39 0.07
N GLY A 25 7.01 0.95 -1.14
CA GLY A 25 7.23 0.19 -2.38
C GLY A 25 6.05 -0.71 -2.75
N SER A 26 6.19 -1.48 -3.83
CA SER A 26 5.13 -2.32 -4.41
C SER A 26 3.83 -1.57 -4.74
N LYS A 27 2.75 -2.32 -4.96
CA LYS A 27 1.39 -1.77 -5.10
C LYS A 27 0.84 -1.15 -3.80
N TYR A 28 1.36 -1.55 -2.64
CA TYR A 28 0.86 -1.09 -1.33
C TYR A 28 1.46 0.26 -0.89
N GLY A 29 2.56 0.70 -1.51
CA GLY A 29 3.28 1.90 -1.08
C GLY A 29 2.47 3.19 -1.23
N LEU A 30 1.54 3.25 -2.20
CA LEU A 30 0.67 4.43 -2.37
C LEU A 30 -0.51 4.45 -1.39
N ASP A 31 -0.87 3.31 -0.79
CA ASP A 31 -2.03 3.21 0.10
C ASP A 31 -1.84 4.08 1.36
N GLU A 32 -0.60 4.38 1.77
CA GLU A 32 -0.31 5.26 2.92
C GLU A 32 -0.46 6.76 2.60
N PHE A 33 -0.63 7.11 1.32
CA PHE A 33 -0.75 8.50 0.85
C PHE A 33 -2.11 8.81 0.24
N MET A 34 -3.01 7.83 0.15
CA MET A 34 -4.33 7.96 -0.45
C MET A 34 -5.42 7.69 0.58
N GLU A 35 -6.53 8.41 0.45
CA GLU A 35 -7.71 8.19 1.29
C GLU A 35 -8.83 7.55 0.46
N ILE A 36 -9.42 6.49 1.00
CA ILE A 36 -10.56 5.83 0.36
C ILE A 36 -11.80 6.71 0.54
N LYS A 37 -12.36 7.16 -0.58
CA LYS A 37 -13.60 7.94 -0.60
C LYS A 37 -14.70 7.18 -1.31
N TYR A 38 -15.75 6.82 -0.57
CA TYR A 38 -16.96 6.25 -1.13
C TYR A 38 -17.87 7.36 -1.69
N ILE A 39 -18.36 7.19 -2.92
CA ILE A 39 -19.30 8.12 -3.57
C ILE A 39 -20.50 7.32 -4.10
N CYS A 40 -21.68 7.59 -3.55
CA CYS A 40 -22.95 7.03 -4.03
C CYS A 40 -23.56 7.99 -5.04
N LEU A 41 -23.48 7.65 -6.32
CA LEU A 41 -24.09 8.44 -7.39
C LEU A 41 -25.58 8.10 -7.51
N GLY A 42 -26.44 9.06 -7.16
CA GLY A 42 -27.88 8.98 -7.39
C GLY A 42 -28.28 9.61 -8.73
N GLY A 43 -29.50 9.33 -9.21
CA GLY A 43 -30.05 9.97 -10.40
C GLY A 43 -29.37 9.56 -11.71
N LEU A 44 -28.95 8.29 -11.82
CA LEU A 44 -28.56 7.73 -13.12
C LEU A 44 -29.83 7.54 -13.95
N ASP A 45 -30.22 8.60 -14.66
CA ASP A 45 -31.36 8.58 -15.57
C ASP A 45 -31.15 7.52 -16.66
N THR A 46 -32.18 6.69 -16.87
CA THR A 46 -32.27 5.65 -17.90
C THR A 46 -32.82 6.17 -19.20
#